data_AF-A0A7W0Q7P5-F1
#
_entry.id   AF-A0A7W0Q7P5-F1
#
_cell.length_a   1.000
_cell.length_b   1.000
_cell.length_c   1.000
_cell.angle_alpha   90.00
_cell.angle_beta   90.00
_cell.angle_gamma   90.00
#
_symmetry.space_group_name_H-M   'P 1'
#
loop_
_entity.id
_entity.type
_entity.pdbx_description
1 polymer ?
#
loop_
_entity_poly.entity_id
_entity_poly.type
_entity_poly.pdbx_seq_one_letter_code
_entity_poly.pdbx_strand_id
1 'polypeptide(L)'
;MRAALVVVLLALAACKGDAQKCEQASRNYATLMYWKKANARIDALPEAERQLAREKELSKFTNALEADVDFFVRQCQSANNDEQVDCMIAAKTAEAVAKCADLAKE
;
A
#
# COMPACT_ATOMS: atom_id res chain seq x y z
N MET A 1 -50.21 3.65 0.51
CA MET A 1 -48.98 4.09 -0.19
C MET A 1 -48.05 4.80 0.80
N ARG A 2 -47.34 4.07 1.67
CA ARG A 2 -46.40 4.66 2.66
C ARG A 2 -45.15 3.82 2.91
N ALA A 3 -44.90 2.78 2.10
CA ALA A 3 -43.81 1.83 2.32
C ALA A 3 -42.66 1.95 1.30
N ALA A 4 -42.75 2.85 0.31
CA ALA A 4 -41.81 2.89 -0.80
C ALA A 4 -40.59 3.83 -0.60
N LEU A 5 -40.59 4.67 0.44
CA LEU A 5 -39.57 5.72 0.58
C LEU A 5 -38.34 5.35 1.43
N VAL A 6 -38.35 4.21 2.12
CA VAL A 6 -37.30 3.87 3.11
C VAL A 6 -36.18 3.00 2.51
N VAL A 7 -36.41 2.34 1.38
CA VAL A 7 -35.43 1.41 0.78
C VAL A 7 -34.30 2.13 0.03
N VAL A 8 -34.50 3.39 -0.37
CA VAL A 8 -33.50 4.16 -1.15
C VAL A 8 -32.35 4.71 -0.29
N LEU A 9 -32.53 4.82 1.04
CA LEU A 9 -31.51 5.37 1.94
C LEU A 9 -30.45 4.35 2.39
N LEU A 10 -30.67 3.05 2.20
CA LEU A 10 -29.70 2.00 2.58
C LEU A 10 -28.61 1.73 1.52
N ALA A 11 -28.69 2.38 0.35
CA ALA A 11 -27.68 2.25 -0.71
C ALA A 11 -26.52 3.27 -0.61
N LEU A 12 -26.55 4.19 0.37
CA LEU A 12 -25.55 5.26 0.51
C LEU A 12 -24.31 4.86 1.33
N ALA A 13 -24.21 3.61 1.76
CA ALA A 13 -23.07 3.07 2.50
C ALA A 13 -22.27 2.05 1.66
N ALA A 14 -22.10 2.30 0.35
CA ALA A 14 -21.00 1.68 -0.37
C ALA A 14 -19.70 2.11 0.31
N CYS A 15 -19.12 1.22 1.11
CA CYS A 15 -17.80 1.39 1.72
C CYS A 15 -16.84 1.88 0.63
N LYS A 16 -16.40 3.13 0.72
CA LYS A 16 -15.50 3.71 -0.27
C LYS A 16 -14.22 2.87 -0.40
N GLY A 17 -13.77 2.64 -1.63
CA GLY A 17 -12.58 1.86 -1.99
C GLY A 17 -12.61 0.37 -1.63
N ASP A 18 -12.07 -0.46 -2.52
CA ASP A 18 -11.90 -1.90 -2.30
C ASP A 18 -10.78 -2.18 -1.28
N ALA A 19 -11.14 -2.74 -0.12
CA ALA A 19 -10.21 -3.03 0.98
C ALA A 19 -9.05 -3.93 0.54
N GLN A 20 -9.33 -4.96 -0.26
CA GLN A 20 -8.34 -5.93 -0.69
C GLN A 20 -7.38 -5.30 -1.68
N LYS A 21 -7.89 -4.52 -2.64
CA LYS A 21 -7.02 -3.76 -3.56
C LYS A 21 -6.18 -2.73 -2.81
N CYS A 22 -6.76 -2.04 -1.83
CA CYS A 22 -6.04 -1.07 -1.00
C CYS A 22 -4.92 -1.71 -0.18
N GLU A 23 -5.16 -2.90 0.39
CA GLU A 23 -4.12 -3.65 1.09
C GLU A 23 -3.00 -4.08 0.13
N GLN A 24 -3.37 -4.63 -1.03
CA GLN A 24 -2.40 -5.04 -2.04
C GLN A 24 -1.54 -3.87 -2.54
N ALA A 25 -2.16 -2.71 -2.83
CA ALA A 25 -1.45 -1.50 -3.24
C ALA A 25 -0.52 -0.99 -2.13
N SER A 26 -1.00 -0.92 -0.89
CA SER A 26 -0.23 -0.44 0.26
C SER A 26 0.98 -1.32 0.54
N ARG A 27 0.79 -2.64 0.53
CA ARG A 27 1.88 -3.62 0.70
C ARG A 27 2.88 -3.55 -0.44
N ASN A 28 2.44 -3.43 -1.69
CA ASN A 28 3.35 -3.31 -2.84
C ASN A 28 4.19 -2.02 -2.77
N TYR A 29 3.54 -0.89 -2.49
CA TYR A 29 4.22 0.40 -2.31
C TYR A 29 5.25 0.34 -1.18
N ALA A 30 4.86 -0.12 0.01
CA ALA A 30 5.75 -0.22 1.16
C ALA A 30 6.94 -1.14 0.85
N THR A 31 6.70 -2.30 0.23
CA THR A 31 7.74 -3.27 -0.14
C THR A 31 8.76 -2.67 -1.09
N LEU A 32 8.31 -2.13 -2.22
CA LEU A 32 9.20 -1.60 -3.25
C LEU A 32 10.02 -0.41 -2.72
N MET A 33 9.37 0.53 -2.03
CA MET A 33 10.02 1.71 -1.49
C MET A 33 11.02 1.38 -0.38
N TYR A 34 10.67 0.44 0.49
CA TYR A 34 11.55 0.00 1.56
C TYR A 34 12.80 -0.71 1.00
N TRP A 35 12.59 -1.71 0.15
CA TRP A 35 13.68 -2.55 -0.35
C TRP A 35 14.61 -1.80 -1.31
N LYS A 36 14.14 -0.77 -2.04
CA LYS A 36 15.04 0.14 -2.76
C LYS A 36 16.11 0.75 -1.83
N LYS A 37 15.71 1.22 -0.65
CA LYS A 37 16.64 1.82 0.32
C LYS A 37 17.45 0.76 1.08
N ALA A 38 16.81 -0.34 1.48
CA ALA A 38 17.46 -1.40 2.24
C ALA A 38 18.52 -2.14 1.41
N ASN A 39 18.22 -2.48 0.16
CA ASN A 39 19.20 -3.14 -0.72
C ASN A 39 20.42 -2.23 -0.96
N ALA A 40 20.24 -0.93 -1.18
CA ALA A 40 21.37 -0.01 -1.32
C ALA A 40 22.29 0.01 -0.08
N ARG A 41 21.74 -0.11 1.13
CA ARG A 41 22.54 -0.24 2.37
C ARG A 41 23.22 -1.60 2.47
N ILE A 42 22.51 -2.68 2.16
CA ILE A 42 23.03 -4.05 2.23
C ILE A 42 24.18 -4.23 1.23
N ASP A 43 24.03 -3.73 0.01
CA ASP A 43 25.04 -3.87 -1.04
C ASP A 43 26.32 -3.08 -0.72
N ALA A 44 26.23 -2.04 0.11
CA ALA A 44 27.38 -1.31 0.63
C ALA A 44 28.14 -2.05 1.74
N LEU A 45 27.60 -3.14 2.30
CA LEU A 45 28.27 -3.95 3.32
C LEU A 45 29.26 -4.95 2.70
N PRO A 46 30.26 -5.41 3.48
CA PRO A 46 31.07 -6.57 3.12
C PRO A 46 30.20 -7.78 2.80
N GLU A 47 30.59 -8.59 1.81
CA GLU A 47 29.79 -9.73 1.34
C GLU A 47 29.38 -10.69 2.48
N ALA A 48 30.30 -10.95 3.41
CA ALA A 48 30.07 -11.79 4.57
C ALA A 48 28.97 -11.28 5.53
N GLU A 49 28.66 -9.98 5.50
CA GLU A 49 27.66 -9.36 6.39
C GLU A 49 26.28 -9.20 5.72
N ARG A 50 26.20 -9.31 4.39
CA ARG A 50 24.99 -8.97 3.62
C ARG A 50 23.80 -9.86 3.95
N GLN A 51 24.03 -11.15 4.14
CA GLN A 51 22.96 -12.11 4.43
C GLN A 51 22.29 -11.80 5.78
N LEU A 52 23.11 -11.62 6.82
CA LEU A 52 22.61 -11.26 8.16
C LEU A 52 21.90 -9.90 8.14
N ALA A 53 22.39 -8.94 7.35
CA ALA A 53 21.73 -7.64 7.20
C ALA A 53 20.37 -7.78 6.50
N ARG A 54 20.25 -8.63 5.47
CA ARG A 54 18.98 -8.91 4.79
C ARG A 54 17.95 -9.51 5.73
N GLU A 55 18.34 -10.46 6.57
CA GLU A 55 17.46 -11.07 7.57
C GLU A 55 16.96 -10.05 8.61
N LYS A 56 17.85 -9.16 9.07
CA LYS A 56 17.49 -8.08 9.99
C LYS A 56 16.51 -7.08 9.37
N GLU A 57 16.74 -6.64 8.14
CA GLU A 57 15.84 -5.73 7.44
C GLU A 57 14.50 -6.41 7.12
N LEU A 58 14.48 -7.71 6.82
CA LEU A 58 13.22 -8.46 6.64
C LEU A 58 12.38 -8.45 7.91
N SER A 59 12.97 -8.79 9.06
CA SER A 59 12.25 -8.76 10.35
C SER A 59 11.73 -7.35 10.68
N LYS A 60 12.58 -6.33 10.49
CA LYS A 60 12.20 -4.93 10.70
C LYS A 60 11.05 -4.49 9.78
N PHE A 61 11.12 -4.85 8.51
CA PHE A 61 10.09 -4.51 7.52
C PHE A 61 8.76 -5.15 7.86
N THR A 62 8.74 -6.46 8.13
CA THR A 62 7.51 -7.19 8.45
C THR A 62 6.83 -6.60 9.69
N ASN A 63 7.58 -6.34 10.77
CA ASN A 63 7.01 -5.77 11.98
C ASN A 63 6.43 -4.36 11.75
N ALA A 64 7.12 -3.51 10.99
CA ALA A 64 6.63 -2.18 10.66
C ALA A 64 5.40 -2.23 9.74
N LEU A 65 5.41 -3.13 8.75
CA LEU A 65 4.30 -3.27 7.82
C LEU A 65 3.03 -3.73 8.55
N GLU A 66 3.10 -4.77 9.37
CA GLU A 66 1.92 -5.26 10.10
C GLU A 66 1.42 -4.25 11.14
N ALA A 67 2.27 -3.38 11.67
CA ALA A 67 1.85 -2.32 12.59
C ALA A 67 1.02 -1.22 11.91
N ASP A 68 1.32 -0.91 10.64
CA ASP A 68 0.78 0.28 9.96
C ASP A 68 -0.14 -0.03 8.77
N VAL A 69 -0.20 -1.29 8.28
CA VAL A 69 -0.95 -1.64 7.06
C VAL A 69 -2.43 -1.28 7.15
N ASP A 70 -3.08 -1.54 8.29
CA ASP A 70 -4.49 -1.22 8.50
C ASP A 70 -4.77 0.28 8.39
N PHE A 71 -3.83 1.12 8.86
CA PHE A 71 -3.94 2.56 8.73
C PHE A 71 -3.86 2.98 7.26
N PHE A 72 -2.91 2.43 6.49
CA PHE A 72 -2.78 2.71 5.06
C PHE A 72 -4.01 2.26 4.26
N VAL A 73 -4.56 1.07 4.57
CA VAL A 73 -5.78 0.56 3.94
C VAL A 73 -6.94 1.52 4.16
N ARG A 74 -7.17 1.96 5.40
CA ARG A 74 -8.26 2.91 5.71
C ARG A 74 -8.11 4.24 4.97
N GLN A 75 -6.89 4.76 4.87
CA GLN A 75 -6.62 6.00 4.14
C GLN A 75 -6.86 5.82 2.63
N CYS A 76 -6.41 4.70 2.06
CA CYS A 76 -6.66 4.35 0.68
C CYS A 76 -8.15 4.23 0.36
N GLN A 77 -8.90 3.53 1.22
CA GLN A 77 -10.36 3.38 1.09
C GLN A 77 -11.07 4.73 1.15
N SER A 78 -10.69 5.59 2.09
CA SER A 78 -11.25 6.94 2.23
C SER A 78 -11.00 7.82 1.00
N ALA A 79 -9.83 7.68 0.37
CA ALA A 79 -9.45 8.43 -0.82
C ALA A 79 -10.26 8.04 -2.07
N ASN A 80 -10.73 6.78 -2.16
CA ASN A 80 -11.57 6.29 -3.26
C ASN A 80 -10.97 6.51 -4.67
N ASN A 81 -9.66 6.28 -4.81
CA ASN A 81 -8.89 6.51 -6.03
C ASN A 81 -8.49 5.18 -6.70
N ASP A 82 -9.44 4.48 -7.32
CA ASP A 82 -9.22 3.14 -7.87
C ASP A 82 -8.10 3.08 -8.93
N GLU A 83 -7.97 4.11 -9.78
CA GLU A 83 -6.91 4.18 -10.80
C GLU A 83 -5.50 4.25 -10.19
N GLN A 84 -5.36 5.03 -9.12
CA GLN A 84 -4.11 5.14 -8.37
C GLN A 84 -3.77 3.80 -7.71
N VAL A 85 -4.76 3.13 -7.11
CA VAL A 85 -4.62 1.82 -6.48
C VAL A 85 -4.19 0.77 -7.50
N ASP A 86 -4.85 0.71 -8.65
CA ASP A 86 -4.51 -0.24 -9.72
C ASP A 86 -3.10 0.03 -10.29
N CYS A 87 -2.70 1.30 -10.45
CA CYS A 87 -1.33 1.68 -10.82
C CYS A 87 -0.31 1.18 -9.78
N MET A 88 -0.58 1.41 -8.49
CA MET A 88 0.30 0.97 -7.41
C MET A 88 0.43 -0.55 -7.37
N ILE A 89 -0.63 -1.31 -7.64
CA ILE A 89 -0.59 -2.78 -7.73
C ILE A 89 0.25 -3.24 -8.92
N ALA A 90 0.11 -2.59 -10.07
CA ALA A 90 0.81 -2.97 -11.30
C ALA A 90 2.31 -2.66 -11.24
N ALA A 91 2.71 -1.63 -10.49
CA ALA A 91 4.09 -1.18 -10.39
C ALA A 91 5.06 -2.31 -9.93
N LYS A 92 6.20 -2.39 -10.61
CA LYS A 92 7.26 -3.39 -10.34
C LYS A 92 8.55 -2.81 -9.78
N THR A 93 8.64 -1.48 -9.71
CA THR A 93 9.80 -0.77 -9.19
C THR A 93 9.37 0.32 -8.22
N ALA A 94 10.29 0.72 -7.34
CA ALA A 94 10.05 1.80 -6.39
C ALA A 94 9.76 3.13 -7.10
N GLU A 95 10.41 3.39 -8.24
CA GLU A 95 10.17 4.58 -9.05
C GLU A 95 8.77 4.59 -9.65
N ALA A 96 8.31 3.44 -10.17
CA ALA A 96 6.99 3.32 -10.75
C ALA A 96 5.91 3.48 -9.68
N VAL A 97 6.06 2.83 -8.53
CA VAL A 97 5.04 2.88 -7.47
C VAL A 97 4.98 4.26 -6.80
N ALA A 98 6.13 4.95 -6.68
CA ALA A 98 6.18 6.34 -6.20
C ALA A 98 5.41 7.28 -7.12
N LYS A 99 5.59 7.15 -8.44
CA LYS A 99 4.82 7.94 -9.42
C LYS A 99 3.32 7.71 -9.28
N CYS A 100 2.87 6.46 -9.11
CA CYS A 100 1.45 6.17 -8.88
C CYS A 100 0.91 6.86 -7.62
N ALA A 101 1.68 6.86 -6.52
CA ALA A 101 1.27 7.46 -5.25
C ALA A 101 1.22 9.01 -5.27
N ASP A 102 1.97 9.66 -6.16
CA ASP A 102 2.01 11.12 -6.32
C ASP A 102 0.93 11.69 -7.27
N LEU A 103 0.14 10.85 -7.98
CA LEU A 103 -0.88 11.27 -8.95
C LEU A 103 -2.03 12.13 -8.39
N ALA A 104 -2.08 12.34 -7.07
CA ALA A 104 -3.06 13.24 -6.43
C ALA A 104 -2.63 14.74 -6.43
N LYS A 105 -1.51 15.10 -7.08
CA LYS A 105 -0.96 16.47 -7.12
C LYS A 105 -1.04 17.17 -8.49
N GLU A 106 -1.69 16.56 -9.49
CA GLU A 106 -1.91 17.18 -10.80
C GLU A 106 -3.39 17.55 -11.02
#